data_AF-A0A146MAR1-F1
#
_entry.id   AF-A0A146MAR1-F1
#
_cell.length_a   1.000
_cell.length_b   1.000
_cell.length_c   1.000
_cell.angle_alpha   90.00
_cell.angle_beta   90.00
_cell.angle_gamma   90.00
#
_symmetry.space_group_name_H-M   'P 1'
#
loop_
_entity.id
_entity.type
_entity.pdbx_description
1 polymer ?
#
loop_
_entity_poly.entity_id
_entity_poly.type
_entity_poly.pdbx_seq_one_letter_code
_entity_poly.pdbx_strand_id
1 'polypeptide(L)'
;MEVKQTEVAALCNLEVLNLLNEIKDTSVNNSSTGKQLATILYEASQHLQNSCGSQTPSDVRNLLGALLSFPVKLTHNEKLMIVNTPPKTSLELSLIVHNYDERMTEEQIEELIEIINNTSS
;
A
#
# COMPACT_ATOMS: atom_id res chain seq x y z
N MET A 1 -16.25 2.17 25.64
CA MET A 1 -16.07 2.61 24.24
C MET A 1 -16.89 1.67 23.38
N GLU A 2 -17.81 2.19 22.57
CA GLU A 2 -18.52 1.41 21.56
C GLU A 2 -17.99 1.79 20.17
N VAL A 3 -17.72 0.77 19.37
CA VAL A 3 -17.27 0.94 17.99
C VAL A 3 -18.49 1.17 17.13
N LYS A 4 -18.62 2.38 16.56
CA LYS A 4 -19.76 2.73 15.68
C LYS A 4 -19.64 2.08 14.30
N GLN A 5 -18.42 1.98 13.78
CA GLN A 5 -18.14 1.41 12.47
C GLN A 5 -16.75 0.78 12.50
N THR A 6 -16.67 -0.50 12.11
CA THR A 6 -15.42 -1.28 12.16
C THR A 6 -14.48 -0.93 11.02
N GLU A 7 -15.03 -0.68 9.83
CA GLU A 7 -14.26 -0.37 8.62
C GLU A 7 -14.80 0.92 8.00
N VAL A 8 -14.05 2.02 8.18
CA VAL A 8 -14.40 3.34 7.66
C VAL A 8 -13.66 3.64 6.36
N ALA A 9 -12.38 3.28 6.31
CA ALA A 9 -11.51 3.50 5.18
C ALA A 9 -10.38 2.47 5.20
N ALA A 10 -9.86 2.14 4.02
CA ALA A 10 -8.60 1.43 3.87
C ALA A 10 -7.49 2.46 3.60
N LEU A 11 -6.36 2.32 4.28
CA LEU A 11 -5.19 3.18 4.10
C LEU A 11 -4.06 2.39 3.44
N CYS A 12 -3.30 3.05 2.57
CA CYS A 12 -2.09 2.46 2.02
C CYS A 12 -0.91 2.59 3.01
N ASN A 13 0.09 1.72 2.85
CA ASN A 13 1.28 1.66 3.68
C ASN A 13 2.02 3.01 3.75
N LEU A 14 2.02 3.77 2.65
CA LEU A 14 2.62 5.11 2.59
C LEU A 14 1.86 6.13 3.44
N GLU A 15 0.53 6.13 3.39
CA GLU A 15 -0.30 7.02 4.23
C GLU A 15 -0.11 6.70 5.71
N VAL A 16 -0.03 5.41 6.06
CA VAL A 16 0.26 4.98 7.42
C VAL A 16 1.66 5.43 7.84
N LEU A 17 2.69 5.28 6.99
CA LEU A 17 4.04 5.74 7.30
C LEU A 17 4.10 7.25 7.55
N ASN A 18 3.43 8.05 6.71
CA ASN A 18 3.35 9.51 6.90
C ASN A 18 2.67 9.86 8.22
N LEU A 19 1.54 9.21 8.53
CA LEU A 19 0.84 9.41 9.80
C LEU A 19 1.72 9.04 11.00
N LEU A 20 2.45 7.93 10.94
CA LEU A 20 3.37 7.53 12.02
C LEU A 20 4.50 8.55 12.21
N ASN A 21 5.04 9.13 11.13
CA ASN A 21 6.03 10.19 11.22
C ASN A 21 5.46 11.46 11.88
N GLU A 22 4.24 11.88 11.50
CA GLU A 22 3.56 13.02 12.13
C GLU A 22 3.31 12.79 13.63
N ILE A 23 2.90 11.57 14.01
CA ILE A 23 2.70 11.20 15.42
C ILE A 23 4.02 11.20 16.17
N LYS A 24 5.11 10.73 15.55
CA LYS A 24 6.46 10.74 16.14
C LYS A 24 6.92 12.16 16.43
N ASP A 25 6.79 13.07 15.46
CA ASP A 25 7.16 14.49 15.63
C ASP A 25 6.32 15.16 16.72
N THR A 26 5.02 14.83 16.80
CA THR A 26 4.11 15.36 17.83
C THR A 26 4.40 14.78 19.23
N SER A 27 4.78 13.51 19.29
CA SER A 27 5.11 12.78 20.52
C SER A 27 6.43 13.24 21.13
N VAL A 28 7.42 13.65 20.32
CA VAL A 28 8.68 14.20 20.84
C VAL A 28 8.43 15.48 21.64
N ASN A 29 7.39 16.24 21.29
CA ASN A 29 7.03 17.49 21.96
C ASN A 29 6.19 17.31 23.23
N ASN A 30 5.63 16.12 23.49
CA ASN A 30 4.78 15.85 24.64
C ASN A 30 5.32 14.64 25.42
N SER A 31 6.00 14.89 26.56
CA SER A 31 6.71 13.87 27.37
C SER A 31 5.83 12.79 28.05
N SER A 32 4.60 12.57 27.60
CA SER A 32 3.62 11.63 28.18
C SER A 32 3.33 10.41 27.31
N THR A 33 4.10 10.15 26.26
CA THR A 33 3.92 8.92 25.46
C THR A 33 4.42 7.71 26.24
N GLY A 34 3.50 6.82 26.61
CA GLY A 34 3.84 5.58 27.31
C GLY A 34 4.82 4.72 26.52
N LYS A 35 5.77 4.08 27.22
CA LYS A 35 6.86 3.26 26.62
C LYS A 35 6.37 2.26 25.57
N GLN A 36 5.18 1.69 25.76
CA GLN A 36 4.56 0.73 24.84
C GLN A 36 4.23 1.36 23.48
N LEU A 37 3.71 2.59 23.46
CA LEU A 37 3.36 3.27 22.21
C LEU A 37 4.62 3.63 21.42
N ALA A 38 5.70 4.04 22.11
CA ALA A 38 6.98 4.32 21.47
C ALA A 38 7.57 3.06 20.80
N THR A 39 7.48 1.89 21.43
CA THR A 39 7.92 0.62 20.83
C THR A 39 7.11 0.28 19.59
N ILE A 40 5.77 0.32 19.67
CA ILE A 40 4.89 0.01 18.53
C ILE A 40 5.15 0.98 17.37
N LEU A 41 5.29 2.27 17.68
CA LEU A 41 5.56 3.31 16.68
C LEU A 41 6.88 3.07 15.96
N TYR A 42 7.94 2.71 16.71
CA TYR A 42 9.25 2.42 16.15
C TYR A 42 9.22 1.17 15.26
N GLU A 43 8.67 0.06 15.76
CA GLU A 43 8.60 -1.20 15.01
C GLU A 43 7.75 -1.07 13.73
N ALA A 44 6.57 -0.44 13.83
CA ALA A 44 5.69 -0.23 12.70
C ALA A 44 6.30 0.70 11.64
N SER A 45 6.90 1.83 12.07
CA SER A 45 7.56 2.77 11.18
C SER A 45 8.74 2.10 10.47
N GLN A 46 9.57 1.34 11.20
CA GLN A 46 10.71 0.64 10.62
C GLN A 46 10.28 -0.44 9.61
N HIS A 47 9.23 -1.21 9.92
CA HIS A 47 8.68 -2.19 8.99
C HIS A 47 8.16 -1.54 7.69
N LEU A 48 7.38 -0.47 7.82
CA LEU A 48 6.84 0.27 6.68
C LEU A 48 7.93 0.99 5.88
N GLN A 49 8.98 1.48 6.53
CA GLN A 49 10.11 2.12 5.85
C GLN A 49 10.92 1.12 5.01
N ASN A 50 11.02 -0.14 5.44
CA ASN A 50 11.64 -1.19 4.63
C ASN A 50 10.78 -1.58 3.42
N SER A 51 9.45 -1.54 3.55
CA SER A 51 8.52 -1.94 2.48
C SER A 51 8.23 -0.83 1.46
N CYS A 52 8.05 0.40 1.93
CA CYS A 52 7.55 1.54 1.14
C CYS A 52 8.48 2.76 1.19
N GLY A 53 9.68 2.64 1.77
CA GLY A 53 10.59 3.78 1.95
C GLY A 53 11.09 4.44 0.66
N SER A 54 11.01 3.74 -0.48
CA SER A 54 11.35 4.29 -1.80
C SER A 54 10.14 4.81 -2.58
N GLN A 55 8.91 4.50 -2.17
CA GLN A 55 7.71 4.93 -2.88
C GLN A 55 7.37 6.38 -2.56
N THR A 56 7.12 7.19 -3.58
CA THR A 56 6.65 8.57 -3.40
C THR A 56 5.12 8.66 -3.54
N PRO A 57 4.48 9.69 -2.95
CA PRO A 57 3.05 9.92 -3.14
C PRO A 57 2.67 10.25 -4.60
N SER A 58 3.63 10.59 -5.45
CA SER A 58 3.43 10.75 -6.89
C SER A 58 3.32 9.39 -7.57
N ASP A 59 4.19 8.44 -7.22
CA ASP A 59 4.21 7.08 -7.77
C ASP A 59 2.91 6.34 -7.45
N VAL A 60 2.45 6.45 -6.20
CA VAL A 60 1.17 5.86 -5.77
C VAL A 60 -0.01 6.39 -6.60
N ARG A 61 -0.04 7.71 -6.87
CA ARG A 61 -1.10 8.32 -7.69
C ARG A 61 -1.01 7.89 -9.15
N ASN A 62 0.19 7.84 -9.71
CA ASN A 62 0.43 7.40 -11.07
C ASN A 62 0.02 5.94 -11.25
N LEU A 63 0.42 5.07 -10.31
CA LEU A 63 0.05 3.66 -10.29
C LEU A 63 -1.46 3.49 -10.16
N LEU A 64 -2.12 4.21 -9.23
CA LEU A 64 -3.59 4.19 -9.11
C LEU A 64 -4.29 4.66 -10.39
N GLY A 65 -3.76 5.69 -11.05
CA GLY A 65 -4.29 6.18 -12.34
C GLY A 65 -4.16 5.14 -13.45
N ALA A 66 -3.02 4.44 -13.51
CA ALA A 66 -2.79 3.36 -14.48
C ALA A 66 -3.71 2.16 -14.19
N LEU A 67 -3.87 1.77 -12.92
CA LEU A 67 -4.79 0.71 -12.49
C LEU A 67 -6.27 1.06 -12.72
N LEU A 68 -6.62 2.34 -12.76
CA LEU A 68 -7.97 2.81 -13.10
C LEU A 68 -8.21 2.79 -14.61
N SER A 69 -7.18 3.07 -15.40
CA SER A 69 -7.22 3.05 -16.87
C SER A 69 -7.14 1.63 -17.43
N PHE A 70 -6.69 0.67 -16.62
CA PHE A 70 -6.58 -0.72 -17.00
C PHE A 70 -7.96 -1.32 -17.34
N PRO A 71 -8.10 -2.08 -18.44
CA PRO A 71 -9.38 -2.58 -18.93
C PRO A 71 -10.06 -3.57 -17.96
N VAL A 72 -9.29 -4.24 -17.11
CA VAL A 72 -9.81 -5.20 -16.13
C VAL A 72 -10.26 -4.50 -14.85
N LYS A 73 -11.49 -4.80 -14.42
CA LYS A 73 -12.03 -4.33 -13.15
C LYS A 73 -11.33 -5.02 -11.98
N LEU A 74 -10.29 -4.39 -11.44
CA LEU A 74 -9.69 -4.75 -10.15
C LEU A 74 -10.56 -4.19 -9.00
N THR A 75 -10.71 -4.98 -7.95
CA THR A 75 -11.40 -4.57 -6.72
C THR A 75 -10.56 -3.55 -5.93
N HIS A 76 -11.20 -2.84 -4.99
CA HIS A 76 -10.52 -1.86 -4.16
C HIS A 76 -9.33 -2.46 -3.39
N ASN A 77 -9.52 -3.64 -2.79
CA ASN A 77 -8.45 -4.33 -2.05
C ASN A 77 -7.31 -4.80 -2.94
N GLU A 78 -7.60 -5.29 -4.15
CA GLU A 78 -6.56 -5.68 -5.11
C GLU A 78 -5.70 -4.48 -5.50
N LYS A 79 -6.32 -3.35 -5.82
CA LYS A 79 -5.60 -2.10 -6.11
C LYS A 79 -4.75 -1.65 -4.92
N LEU A 80 -5.30 -1.70 -3.72
CA LEU A 80 -4.58 -1.34 -2.50
C LEU A 80 -3.38 -2.27 -2.24
N MET A 81 -3.54 -3.58 -2.45
CA MET A 81 -2.46 -4.55 -2.30
C MET A 81 -1.36 -4.34 -3.34
N ILE A 82 -1.70 -4.07 -4.61
CA ILE A 82 -0.71 -3.76 -5.66
C ILE A 82 0.08 -2.50 -5.30
N VAL A 83 -0.58 -1.46 -4.77
CA VAL A 83 0.08 -0.23 -4.32
C VAL A 83 1.02 -0.50 -3.14
N ASN A 84 0.56 -1.30 -2.16
CA ASN A 84 1.33 -1.63 -0.95
C ASN A 84 2.51 -2.56 -1.22
N THR A 85 2.37 -3.46 -2.19
CA THR A 85 3.37 -4.47 -2.55
C THR A 85 3.34 -4.64 -4.07
N PRO A 86 4.14 -3.88 -4.81
CA PRO A 86 4.15 -3.94 -6.27
C PRO A 86 4.69 -5.31 -6.72
N PRO A 87 3.85 -6.16 -7.36
CA PRO A 87 4.31 -7.46 -7.86
C PRO A 87 5.26 -7.25 -9.04
N LYS A 88 6.42 -7.88 -8.98
CA LYS A 88 7.43 -7.87 -10.06
C LYS A 88 7.27 -9.06 -11.00
N THR A 89 6.53 -10.07 -10.56
CA THR A 89 6.35 -11.33 -11.29
C THR A 89 4.89 -11.72 -11.35
N SER A 90 4.51 -12.49 -12.38
CA SER A 90 3.16 -13.05 -12.53
C SER A 90 2.76 -13.92 -11.33
N LEU A 91 3.73 -14.62 -10.73
CA LEU A 91 3.50 -15.39 -9.50
C LEU A 91 3.09 -14.50 -8.33
N GLU A 92 3.74 -13.36 -8.12
CA GLU A 92 3.35 -12.42 -7.06
C GLU A 92 1.98 -11.80 -7.34
N LEU A 93 1.68 -11.50 -8.61
CA LEU A 93 0.36 -11.01 -8.99
C LEU A 93 -0.74 -12.03 -8.68
N SER A 94 -0.47 -13.32 -8.90
CA SER A 94 -1.41 -14.42 -8.58
C SER A 94 -1.77 -14.50 -7.09
N LEU A 95 -0.88 -14.04 -6.21
CA LEU A 95 -1.12 -13.99 -4.76
C LEU A 95 -2.01 -12.81 -4.36
N ILE A 96 -2.05 -11.77 -5.20
CA ILE A 96 -2.81 -10.55 -4.94
C ILE A 96 -4.22 -10.62 -5.55
N VAL A 97 -4.32 -11.05 -6.81
CA VAL A 97 -5.57 -11.09 -7.57
C VAL A 97 -6.12 -12.52 -7.58
N HIS A 98 -7.30 -12.71 -6.99
CA HIS A 98 -7.93 -14.02 -6.98
C HIS A 98 -8.45 -14.39 -8.38
N ASN A 99 -8.19 -15.63 -8.81
CA ASN A 99 -8.55 -16.16 -10.12
C ASN A 99 -8.15 -15.22 -11.28
N TYR A 100 -6.93 -14.67 -11.21
CA TYR A 100 -6.42 -13.73 -12.21
C TYR A 100 -6.42 -14.31 -13.64
N ASP A 101 -6.20 -15.63 -13.77
CA ASP A 101 -6.24 -16.38 -15.04
C ASP A 101 -7.63 -16.42 -15.70
N GLU A 102 -8.72 -16.38 -14.91
CA GLU A 102 -10.09 -16.32 -15.43
C GLU A 102 -10.54 -14.89 -15.77
N ARG A 103 -9.88 -13.88 -15.19
CA ARG A 103 -10.27 -12.47 -15.27
C ARG A 103 -9.43 -11.65 -16.24
N MET A 104 -8.22 -12.12 -16.56
CA MET A 104 -7.22 -11.39 -17.34
C MET A 104 -6.58 -12.36 -18.34
N THR A 105 -6.25 -11.87 -19.53
CA THR A 105 -5.41 -12.64 -20.47
C THR A 105 -3.93 -12.57 -20.07
N GLU A 106 -3.12 -13.51 -20.53
CA GLU A 106 -1.66 -13.49 -20.31
C GLU A 106 -1.03 -12.15 -20.74
N GLU A 107 -1.47 -11.60 -21.88
CA GLU A 107 -1.03 -10.30 -22.40
C GLU A 107 -1.33 -9.15 -21.42
N GLN A 108 -2.51 -9.17 -20.79
CA GLN A 108 -2.91 -8.16 -19.81
C GLN A 108 -2.12 -8.27 -18.51
N ILE A 109 -1.76 -9.48 -18.10
CA ILE A 109 -0.93 -9.71 -16.92
C ILE A 109 0.47 -9.14 -17.15
N GLU A 110 1.04 -9.39 -18.32
CA GLU A 110 2.36 -8.88 -18.69
C GLU A 110 2.35 -7.34 -18.80
N GLU A 111 1.34 -6.76 -19.43
CA GLU A 111 1.12 -5.30 -19.50
C GLU A 111 1.00 -4.68 -18.10
N LEU A 112 0.25 -5.31 -17.19
CA LEU A 112 0.11 -4.82 -15.82
C LEU A 112 1.44 -4.81 -15.06
N ILE A 113 2.24 -5.88 -15.18
CA ILE A 113 3.57 -5.97 -14.56
C ILE A 113 4.51 -4.91 -15.14
N GLU A 114 4.43 -4.66 -16.45
CA GLU A 114 5.22 -3.62 -17.10
C GLU A 114 4.84 -2.22 -16.61
N ILE A 115 3.54 -1.92 -16.47
CA ILE A 115 3.03 -0.67 -15.89
C ILE A 115 3.56 -0.47 -14.46
N ILE A 116 3.49 -1.51 -13.64
CA ILE A 116 3.95 -1.48 -12.23
C ILE A 116 5.45 -1.21 -12.16
N ASN A 117 6.26 -1.89 -12.99
CA ASN A 117 7.70 -1.67 -13.06
C ASN A 117 8.05 -0.24 -13.53
N ASN A 118 7.32 0.30 -14.50
CA ASN A 118 7.56 1.64 -15.03
C ASN A 118 7.18 2.76 -14.04
N THR A 119 6.21 2.51 -13.15
CA THR A 119 5.79 3.50 -12.12
C THR A 119 6.57 3.39 -10.81
N SER A 120 7.34 2.32 -10.60
CA SER A 120 8.09 2.08 -9.35
C SER A 120 9.58 2.47 -9.40
N SER A 121 10.00 3.19 -10.45
CA SER A 121 11.40 3.56 -10.72
C SER A 121 11.73 5.01 -10.39
#